data_AF-A0A959J9G3-F1
#
_entry.id   AF-A0A959J9G3-F1
#
_cell.length_a   1.000
_cell.length_b   1.000
_cell.length_c   1.000
_cell.angle_alpha   90.00
_cell.angle_beta   90.00
_cell.angle_gamma   90.00
#
_symmetry.space_group_name_H-M   'P 1'
#
loop_
_entity.id
_entity.type
_entity.pdbx_description
1 polymer ?
#
loop_
_entity_poly.entity_id
_entity_poly.type
_entity_poly.pdbx_seq_one_letter_code
_entity_poly.pdbx_strand_id
1 'polypeptide(L)'
;MRNSLLILLIFFFIPPMLHSQMTEITCTNGGEFCVGFSAENYAQVQITTPPPIPLPSNSTFTYIWTVRHQNGTTWIWHTNLDCKAIPIPWEGEYTIRVKILYVKKYQNYPFAAFWSNTIKVYGKQCQLDGVDAHKGN
;
A
#
# COMPACT_ATOMS: atom_id res chain seq x y z
N MET A 1 60.90 26.75 24.19
CA MET A 1 59.47 27.07 24.39
C MET A 1 58.67 26.19 23.44
N ARG A 2 58.07 25.11 23.96
CA ARG A 2 57.40 24.09 23.13
C ARG A 2 55.90 24.19 23.40
N ASN A 3 55.17 24.75 22.45
CA ASN A 3 53.71 24.86 22.48
C ASN A 3 53.10 23.46 22.33
N SER A 4 52.60 22.89 23.42
CA SER A 4 51.77 21.68 23.38
C SER A 4 50.35 22.08 23.00
N LEU A 5 49.98 21.75 21.77
CA LEU A 5 48.66 21.89 21.19
C LEU A 5 47.67 20.95 21.93
N LEU A 6 46.73 21.52 22.67
CA LEU A 6 45.63 20.79 23.30
C LEU A 6 44.61 20.40 22.21
N ILE A 7 44.51 19.12 21.87
CA ILE A 7 43.48 18.62 20.94
C ILE A 7 42.23 18.29 21.77
N LEU A 8 41.20 19.13 21.61
CA LEU A 8 39.87 18.95 22.18
C LEU A 8 39.09 17.92 21.35
N LEU A 9 38.95 16.69 21.85
CA LEU A 9 38.12 15.64 21.25
C LEU A 9 36.64 15.94 21.52
N ILE A 10 35.96 16.57 20.56
CA ILE A 10 34.50 16.74 20.57
C ILE A 10 33.86 15.43 20.10
N PHE A 11 33.27 14.68 21.04
CA PHE A 11 32.37 13.57 20.73
C PHE A 11 31.07 14.14 20.12
N PHE A 12 30.98 14.15 18.80
CA PHE A 12 29.70 14.34 18.10
C PHE A 12 28.83 13.09 18.32
N PHE A 13 28.03 13.10 19.38
CA PHE A 13 26.87 12.22 19.50
C PHE A 13 25.84 12.67 18.47
N ILE A 14 25.92 12.14 17.25
CA ILE A 14 24.82 12.22 16.28
C ILE A 14 23.79 11.18 16.74
N PRO A 15 22.61 11.59 17.27
CA PRO A 15 21.58 10.61 17.56
C PRO A 15 21.16 9.95 16.23
N PRO A 16 20.99 8.61 16.18
CA PRO A 16 20.46 7.98 14.98
C PRO A 16 19.06 8.55 14.75
N MET A 17 18.85 9.18 13.59
CA MET A 17 17.53 9.58 13.16
C MET A 17 16.70 8.31 12.93
N LEU A 18 15.91 7.94 13.93
CA LEU A 18 14.83 6.97 13.80
C LEU A 18 13.82 7.54 12.79
N HIS A 19 14.05 7.25 11.51
CA HIS A 19 13.04 7.44 10.50
C HIS A 19 11.93 6.45 10.80
N SER A 20 10.77 6.96 11.24
CA SER A 20 9.54 6.20 11.28
C SER A 20 9.17 5.83 9.83
N GLN A 21 9.65 4.68 9.36
CA GLN A 21 9.34 4.20 8.02
C GLN A 21 7.92 3.63 8.05
N MET A 22 6.99 4.37 7.43
CA MET A 22 5.65 3.87 7.16
C MET A 22 5.73 2.77 6.11
N THR A 23 4.92 1.71 6.25
CA THR A 23 4.78 0.74 5.16
C THR A 23 4.22 1.44 3.91
N GLU A 24 4.78 1.13 2.76
CA GLU A 24 4.30 1.68 1.50
C GLU A 24 3.56 0.61 0.69
N ILE A 25 2.47 1.04 0.06
CA ILE A 25 1.77 0.34 -1.01
C ILE A 25 1.86 1.16 -2.29
N THR A 26 1.87 0.47 -3.43
CA THR A 26 1.80 1.07 -4.75
C THR A 26 0.87 0.25 -5.65
N CYS A 27 0.25 0.92 -6.62
CA CYS A 27 -0.44 0.24 -7.71
C CYS A 27 0.54 0.05 -8.87
N THR A 28 0.84 -1.21 -9.20
CA THR A 28 1.92 -1.58 -10.12
C THR A 28 1.55 -1.42 -11.59
N ASN A 29 0.26 -1.41 -11.91
CA ASN A 29 -0.26 -1.32 -13.27
C ASN A 29 -0.96 0.01 -13.58
N GLY A 30 -0.60 1.09 -12.86
CA GLY A 30 -1.07 2.44 -13.13
C GLY A 30 -2.06 2.99 -12.10
N GLY A 31 -2.54 4.21 -12.35
CA GLY A 31 -3.48 4.92 -11.47
C GLY A 31 -4.88 5.09 -12.04
N GLU A 32 -5.10 4.74 -13.31
CA GLU A 32 -6.36 4.92 -14.01
C GLU A 32 -6.72 3.64 -14.76
N PHE A 33 -7.98 3.24 -14.66
CA PHE A 33 -8.47 1.97 -15.16
C PHE A 33 -9.78 2.19 -15.92
N CYS A 34 -9.94 1.49 -17.03
CA CYS A 34 -11.26 1.31 -17.60
C CYS A 34 -12.13 0.57 -16.60
N VAL A 35 -13.39 0.99 -16.46
CA VAL A 35 -14.34 0.31 -15.58
C VAL A 35 -14.80 -1.01 -16.19
N GLY A 36 -14.96 -2.04 -15.37
CA GLY A 36 -15.50 -3.33 -15.82
C GLY A 36 -15.10 -4.50 -14.94
N PHE A 37 -15.26 -5.70 -15.48
CA PHE A 37 -15.02 -6.96 -14.78
C PHE A 37 -14.00 -7.88 -15.48
N SER A 38 -13.35 -7.43 -16.54
CA SER A 38 -12.25 -8.17 -17.18
C SER A 38 -10.94 -7.96 -16.41
N ALA A 39 -9.92 -8.76 -16.74
CA ALA A 39 -8.64 -8.76 -16.02
C ALA A 39 -7.92 -7.39 -16.08
N GLU A 40 -8.09 -6.63 -17.16
CA GLU A 40 -7.52 -5.28 -17.28
C GLU A 40 -8.19 -4.22 -16.37
N ASN A 41 -9.38 -4.49 -15.82
CA ASN A 41 -10.09 -3.57 -14.93
C ASN A 41 -9.69 -3.73 -13.45
N TYR A 42 -8.57 -4.39 -13.16
CA TYR A 42 -8.10 -4.64 -11.79
C TYR A 42 -6.84 -3.82 -11.50
N ALA A 43 -6.88 -3.04 -10.41
CA ALA A 43 -5.71 -2.39 -9.86
C ALA A 43 -4.84 -3.43 -9.12
N GLN A 44 -3.60 -3.59 -9.54
CA GLN A 44 -2.64 -4.55 -8.97
C GLN A 44 -1.82 -3.86 -7.89
N VAL A 45 -2.26 -3.98 -6.64
CA VAL A 45 -1.64 -3.27 -5.51
C VAL A 45 -0.72 -4.20 -4.73
N GLN A 46 0.46 -3.73 -4.38
CA GLN A 46 1.43 -4.47 -3.59
C GLN A 46 2.08 -3.61 -2.51
N ILE A 47 2.51 -4.25 -1.44
CA ILE A 47 3.39 -3.66 -0.43
C ILE A 47 4.80 -3.54 -1.03
N THR A 48 5.37 -2.34 -1.04
CA THR A 48 6.72 -2.07 -1.56
C THR A 48 7.75 -1.94 -0.47
N THR A 49 7.33 -1.50 0.72
CA THR A 49 8.21 -1.31 1.87
C THR A 49 7.68 -2.13 3.04
N PRO A 50 8.45 -3.06 3.63
CA PRO A 50 7.98 -3.88 4.74
C PRO A 50 7.69 -3.02 5.98
N PRO A 51 6.97 -3.54 6.99
CA PRO A 51 6.78 -2.84 8.25
C PRO A 51 8.09 -2.53 8.97
N PRO A 52 8.15 -1.44 9.76
CA PRO A 52 9.38 -0.95 10.38
C PRO A 52 9.96 -1.92 11.43
N ILE A 53 9.15 -2.85 11.93
CA ILE A 53 9.58 -3.86 12.89
C ILE A 53 9.61 -5.21 12.18
N PRO A 54 10.74 -5.92 12.12
CA PRO A 54 10.79 -7.25 11.51
C PRO A 54 9.79 -8.22 12.16
N LEU A 55 9.25 -9.14 11.37
CA LEU A 55 8.33 -10.15 11.89
C LEU A 55 9.06 -11.13 12.82
N PRO A 56 8.61 -11.31 14.08
CA PRO A 56 9.19 -12.32 14.96
C PRO A 56 8.98 -13.74 14.42
N SER A 57 9.93 -14.65 14.69
CA SER A 57 9.94 -16.02 14.16
C SER A 57 8.69 -16.86 14.47
N ASN A 58 8.01 -16.57 15.59
CA ASN A 58 6.77 -17.22 16.03
C ASN A 58 5.48 -16.49 15.60
N SER A 59 5.58 -15.60 14.60
CA SER A 59 4.48 -14.76 14.13
C SER A 59 4.19 -14.95 12.63
N THR A 60 3.05 -14.45 12.19
CA THR A 60 2.61 -14.35 10.79
C THR A 60 2.03 -12.96 10.53
N PHE A 61 1.98 -12.57 9.26
CA PHE A 61 1.27 -11.38 8.82
C PHE A 61 -0.20 -11.69 8.53
N THR A 62 -1.05 -10.70 8.76
CA THR A 62 -2.37 -10.61 8.15
C THR A 62 -2.54 -9.19 7.59
N TYR A 63 -2.88 -9.10 6.31
CA TYR A 63 -3.10 -7.86 5.60
C TYR A 63 -4.61 -7.62 5.48
N ILE A 64 -5.05 -6.49 6.02
CA ILE A 64 -6.43 -5.99 5.89
C ILE A 64 -6.43 -4.90 4.83
N TRP A 65 -6.87 -5.27 3.64
CA TRP A 65 -7.03 -4.36 2.51
C TRP A 65 -8.36 -3.64 2.64
N THR A 66 -8.32 -2.32 2.76
CA THR A 66 -9.51 -1.47 2.81
C THR A 66 -9.56 -0.62 1.54
N VAL A 67 -10.67 -0.72 0.82
CA VAL A 67 -10.92 0.08 -0.38
C VAL A 67 -12.22 0.82 -0.19
N ARG A 68 -12.19 2.13 -0.41
CA ARG A 68 -13.37 2.98 -0.35
C ARG A 68 -13.56 3.66 -1.69
N HIS A 69 -14.71 3.43 -2.29
CA HIS A 69 -15.14 4.18 -3.46
C HIS A 69 -15.74 5.53 -3.04
N GLN A 70 -15.66 6.53 -3.92
CA GLN A 70 -16.15 7.89 -3.67
C GLN A 70 -17.64 7.96 -3.33
N ASN A 71 -18.46 7.01 -3.80
CA ASN A 71 -19.88 6.92 -3.44
C ASN A 71 -20.15 6.45 -2.00
N GLY A 72 -19.08 6.14 -1.24
CA GLY A 72 -19.16 5.67 0.15
C GLY A 72 -19.09 4.16 0.31
N THR A 73 -19.19 3.37 -0.76
CA THR A 73 -19.05 1.91 -0.69
C THR A 73 -17.64 1.55 -0.21
N THR A 74 -17.56 0.63 0.76
CA THR A 74 -16.29 0.18 1.33
C THR A 74 -16.21 -1.34 1.26
N TRP A 75 -15.07 -1.83 0.80
CA TRP A 75 -14.73 -3.25 0.78
C TRP A 75 -13.52 -3.52 1.67
N ILE A 76 -13.57 -4.63 2.39
CA ILE A 76 -12.52 -5.05 3.31
C ILE A 76 -12.19 -6.50 3.03
N TRP A 77 -10.89 -6.80 2.88
CA TRP A 77 -10.42 -8.18 2.70
C TRP A 77 -9.28 -8.49 3.65
N HIS A 78 -9.35 -9.66 4.26
CA HIS A 78 -8.29 -10.21 5.11
C HIS A 78 -7.54 -11.26 4.32
N THR A 79 -6.23 -11.08 4.17
CA THR A 79 -5.38 -11.98 3.38
C THR A 79 -4.04 -12.18 4.07
N ASN A 80 -3.32 -13.24 3.71
CA ASN A 80 -1.92 -13.45 4.11
C ASN A 80 -0.96 -13.12 2.96
N LEU A 81 -1.43 -12.38 1.96
CA LEU A 81 -0.67 -11.96 0.79
C LEU A 81 -0.37 -10.46 0.90
N ASP A 82 0.85 -10.10 0.55
CA ASP A 82 1.36 -8.73 0.49
C ASP A 82 0.94 -7.99 -0.80
N CYS A 83 0.15 -8.64 -1.64
CA CYS A 83 -0.42 -8.08 -2.86
C CYS A 83 -1.92 -8.39 -2.99
N LYS A 84 -2.61 -7.60 -3.81
CA LYS A 84 -4.02 -7.79 -4.12
C LYS A 84 -4.42 -7.15 -5.45
N ALA A 85 -5.16 -7.92 -6.26
CA ALA A 85 -5.93 -7.38 -7.37
C ALA A 85 -7.26 -6.81 -6.86
N ILE A 86 -7.50 -5.52 -7.10
CA ILE A 86 -8.68 -4.80 -6.64
C ILE A 86 -9.55 -4.49 -7.86
N PRO A 87 -10.79 -5.01 -7.92
CA PRO A 87 -11.68 -4.74 -9.05
C PRO A 87 -12.09 -3.27 -9.10
N ILE A 88 -12.12 -2.69 -10.29
CA ILE A 88 -12.58 -1.32 -10.57
C ILE A 88 -13.83 -1.38 -11.48
N PRO A 89 -15.01 -1.76 -10.95
CA PRO A 89 -16.19 -2.00 -11.78
C PRO A 89 -17.04 -0.74 -12.05
N TRP A 90 -16.84 0.34 -11.29
CA TRP A 90 -17.58 1.59 -11.43
C TRP A 90 -16.65 2.79 -11.60
N GLU A 91 -17.17 3.83 -12.23
CA GLU A 91 -16.46 5.09 -12.43
C GLU A 91 -16.29 5.84 -11.11
N GLY A 92 -15.10 6.39 -10.90
CA GLY A 92 -14.81 7.22 -9.74
C GLY A 92 -13.48 6.94 -9.08
N GLU A 93 -13.22 7.70 -8.01
CA GLU A 93 -12.04 7.51 -7.18
C GLU A 93 -12.20 6.32 -6.22
N TYR A 94 -11.15 5.51 -6.14
CA TYR A 94 -10.98 4.44 -5.18
C TYR A 94 -9.79 4.78 -4.28
N THR A 95 -10.07 5.00 -3.00
CA THR A 95 -9.06 5.19 -1.96
C THR A 95 -8.69 3.84 -1.37
N ILE A 96 -7.41 3.49 -1.39
CA ILE A 96 -6.90 2.17 -0.99
C ILE A 96 -5.88 2.34 0.14
N ARG A 97 -6.02 1.53 1.19
CA ARG A 97 -5.07 1.47 2.31
C ARG A 97 -5.00 0.07 2.88
N VAL A 98 -3.86 -0.30 3.46
CA VAL A 98 -3.66 -1.59 4.11
C VAL A 98 -3.32 -1.41 5.58
N LYS A 99 -3.94 -2.25 6.42
CA LYS A 99 -3.50 -2.49 7.80
C LYS A 99 -2.78 -3.82 7.87
N ILE A 100 -1.57 -3.84 8.37
CA ILE A 100 -0.77 -5.05 8.55
C ILE A 100 -0.81 -5.40 10.02
N LEU A 101 -1.23 -6.61 10.32
CA LEU A 101 -1.33 -7.14 11.68
C LEU A 101 -0.29 -8.22 11.88
N TYR A 102 0.39 -8.17 13.03
CA TYR A 102 1.28 -9.25 13.47
C TYR A 102 0.51 -10.14 14.40
N VAL A 103 0.38 -11.41 14.03
CA VAL A 103 -0.39 -12.41 14.76
C VAL A 103 0.56 -13.52 15.18
N LYS A 104 0.50 -14.00 16.43
CA LYS A 104 1.31 -15.14 16.85
C LYS A 104 0.73 -16.43 16.27
N LYS A 105 1.58 -17.37 15.85
CA LYS A 105 1.14 -18.62 15.20
C LYS A 105 0.18 -19.49 16.03
N TYR A 106 0.12 -19.28 17.34
CA TYR A 106 -0.75 -20.01 18.28
C TYR A 106 -1.74 -19.11 19.03
N GLN A 107 -1.84 -17.84 18.65
CA GLN A 107 -2.80 -16.91 19.24
C GLN A 107 -3.46 -16.12 18.11
N ASN A 108 -4.80 -16.17 18.03
CA ASN A 108 -5.55 -15.46 16.99
C ASN A 108 -5.67 -13.95 17.25
N TYR A 109 -4.86 -13.40 18.15
CA TYR A 109 -4.90 -11.99 18.55
C TYR A 109 -3.69 -11.24 17.98
N PRO A 110 -3.91 -10.09 17.31
CA PRO A 110 -2.82 -9.27 16.84
C PRO A 110 -2.11 -8.59 18.01
N PHE A 111 -0.79 -8.55 17.98
CA PHE A 111 0.02 -7.88 19.02
C PHE A 111 0.74 -6.61 18.52
N ALA A 112 0.80 -6.41 17.20
CA ALA A 112 1.26 -5.18 16.59
C ALA A 112 0.44 -4.88 15.32
N ALA A 113 0.35 -3.60 14.97
CA ALA A 113 -0.35 -3.15 13.78
C ALA A 113 0.39 -1.98 13.13
N PHE A 114 0.48 -2.04 11.80
CA PHE A 114 1.11 -1.01 10.99
C PHE A 114 0.15 -0.59 9.89
N TRP A 115 0.07 0.71 9.63
CA TRP A 115 -0.69 1.21 8.50
C TRP A 115 0.23 1.50 7.34
N SER A 116 -0.25 1.24 6.14
CA SER A 116 0.38 1.77 4.95
C SER A 116 0.06 3.26 4.74
N ASN A 117 0.77 3.87 3.80
CA ASN A 117 0.28 5.05 3.08
C ASN A 117 -1.07 4.74 2.39
N THR A 118 -1.76 5.80 1.99
CA THR A 118 -2.98 5.71 1.20
C THR A 118 -2.66 6.00 -0.25
N ILE A 119 -3.17 5.19 -1.17
CA ILE A 119 -3.11 5.46 -2.61
C ILE A 119 -4.52 5.68 -3.16
N LYS A 120 -4.58 6.34 -4.31
CA LYS A 120 -5.81 6.59 -5.06
C LYS A 120 -5.65 6.03 -6.45
N VAL A 121 -6.69 5.37 -6.93
CA VAL A 121 -6.83 4.95 -8.33
C VAL A 121 -8.20 5.38 -8.85
N TYR A 122 -8.35 5.50 -10.16
CA TYR A 122 -9.52 6.08 -10.80
C TYR A 122 -10.12 5.11 -11.81
N GLY A 123 -11.40 4.78 -11.67
CA GLY A 123 -12.18 4.12 -12.71
C GLY A 123 -12.72 5.17 -13.69
N LYS A 124 -12.55 4.93 -14.99
CA LYS A 124 -13.07 5.78 -16.09
C LYS A 124 -13.88 4.96 -17.09
N GLN A 125 -14.86 5.60 -17.73
CA GLN A 125 -15.47 5.06 -18.94
C GLN A 125 -14.43 5.12 -20.06
N CYS A 126 -14.04 3.97 -20.57
CA CYS A 126 -13.19 3.90 -21.75
C CYS A 126 -14.09 3.76 -22.97
N GLN A 127 -13.90 4.64 -23.95
CA GLN A 127 -14.49 4.47 -25.26
C GLN A 127 -13.83 3.25 -25.90
N LEU A 128 -14.65 2.29 -26.35
CA LEU A 128 -14.17 1.24 -27.23
C LEU A 128 -13.86 1.93 -28.57
N ASP A 129 -12.62 2.38 -28.76
CA ASP A 129 -12.16 2.87 -30.04
C ASP A 129 -12.34 1.74 -31.06
N GLY A 130 -13.33 1.86 -31.95
CA GLY A 130 -13.47 0.99 -33.12
C GLY A 130 -14.69 0.09 -33.22
N VAL A 131 -15.82 0.39 -32.57
CA VAL A 131 -17.12 -0.05 -33.12
C VAL A 131 -17.79 1.16 -33.74
N ASP A 132 -17.51 1.36 -35.03
CA ASP A 132 -18.40 2.07 -35.92
C ASP A 132 -19.79 1.48 -35.73
N ALA A 133 -20.63 2.17 -34.95
CA ALA A 133 -22.06 1.95 -34.97
C ALA A 133 -22.51 2.38 -36.37
N HIS A 134 -22.45 1.42 -37.28
CA HIS A 134 -23.02 1.50 -38.60
C HIS A 134 -24.39 2.16 -38.47
N LYS A 135 -24.52 3.32 -39.12
CA LYS A 135 -25.78 3.80 -39.66
C LYS A 135 -26.51 2.59 -40.27
N GLY A 136 -27.57 2.15 -39.60
CA GLY A 136 -28.44 1.08 -40.05
C GLY A 136 -29.87 1.58 -40.04
N ASN A 137 -30.26 2.14 -41.19
CA ASN A 137 -31.60 2.47 -41.70
C ASN A 137 -32.64 3.11 -40.77
#